data_AF-A0A260Z735-F1
#
_entry.id   AF-A0A260Z735-F1
#
_cell.length_a   1.000
_cell.length_b   1.000
_cell.length_c   1.000
_cell.angle_alpha   90.00
_cell.angle_beta   90.00
_cell.angle_gamma   90.00
#
_symmetry.space_group_name_H-M   'P 1'
#
loop_
_entity.id
_entity.type
_entity.pdbx_description
1 polymer ?
#
loop_
_entity_poly.entity_id
_entity_poly.type
_entity_poly.pdbx_seq_one_letter_code
_entity_poly.pdbx_strand_id
1 'polypeptide(L)'
;IDSFLSPFNDLLLCFRPFERVDESSCKVRKVSFCERKAIRKSSINFTDASQILLMGQFISFLAYESNDIRSETLTDSPLSTSLEPPQFSMFKATEIAAAAAACAEAECYEQLEQLKKTEVVPLLMEWFVQQQQIICANPTEVAAKLRKMVAGGARKTVVISDFDYTLSRFANEKGERLSTTHGVFDDNVMRLNPALGQQFVDLKNKYYPIEFCPILTQEEKIPHMEKWWGTSHSLIVNEKFSKNTIEDFVRQSRIVFKDGAEDFIQSLDAHNIPLVIFSAGIGNIIEYFLEQKLGAIPRNTHFISNMILFDEEEKACAFSEPLIHTFCKNSSVIQKETSFFHEINGRVNVILLGDSMGDIHMDVGVERDGPTLKVGYYNGSLDDTAALKHYEEVYDIVLIHDPTLDVAQKIVDMINSTH
;
A
#
# COMPACT_ATOMS: atom_id res chain seq x y z
N ILE A 1 23.07 -5.94 -30.35
CA ILE A 1 24.31 -5.21 -30.00
C ILE A 1 24.01 -3.70 -30.02
N ASP A 2 23.51 -3.15 -31.12
CA ASP A 2 23.16 -1.71 -31.18
C ASP A 2 21.95 -1.28 -30.32
N SER A 3 20.99 -2.17 -30.06
CA SER A 3 19.90 -1.91 -29.11
C SER A 3 20.31 -2.05 -27.63
N PHE A 4 21.48 -2.62 -27.36
CA PHE A 4 22.05 -2.79 -26.02
C PHE A 4 22.88 -1.58 -25.61
N LEU A 5 23.34 -0.75 -26.57
CA LEU A 5 24.28 0.36 -26.34
C LEU A 5 23.60 1.73 -26.16
N SER A 6 22.26 1.83 -26.31
CA SER A 6 21.55 3.11 -26.21
C SER A 6 21.72 3.81 -24.84
N PRO A 7 21.70 3.12 -23.69
CA PRO A 7 21.97 3.76 -22.39
C PRO A 7 23.45 4.12 -22.18
N PHE A 8 24.35 3.52 -22.96
CA PHE A 8 25.82 3.66 -22.82
C PHE A 8 26.37 4.93 -23.49
N ASN A 9 25.65 5.49 -24.47
CA ASN A 9 26.06 6.73 -25.16
C ASN A 9 25.94 7.99 -24.28
N ASP A 10 24.96 8.03 -23.37
CA ASP A 10 24.74 9.19 -22.49
C ASP A 10 25.84 9.31 -21.41
N LEU A 11 26.40 8.18 -20.97
CA LEU A 11 27.54 8.16 -20.04
C LEU A 11 28.82 8.68 -20.74
N LEU A 12 29.06 8.25 -21.98
CA LEU A 12 30.25 8.63 -22.78
C LEU A 12 30.28 10.11 -23.17
N LEU A 13 29.11 10.76 -23.31
CA LEU A 13 29.02 12.19 -23.60
C LEU A 13 29.51 13.07 -22.42
N CYS A 14 29.50 12.55 -21.19
CA CYS A 14 30.03 13.26 -20.02
C CYS A 14 31.56 13.17 -19.89
N PHE A 15 32.23 12.31 -20.68
CA PHE A 15 33.66 12.00 -20.55
C PHE A 15 34.53 12.44 -21.75
N ARG A 16 33.99 13.16 -22.75
CA ARG A 16 34.84 13.70 -23.83
C ARG A 16 35.63 14.94 -23.35
N PRO A 17 36.97 14.95 -23.44
CA PRO A 17 37.71 16.21 -23.35
C PRO A 17 37.34 17.05 -24.57
N PHE A 18 36.92 18.29 -24.34
CA PHE A 18 36.63 19.26 -25.40
C PHE A 18 37.87 19.41 -26.31
N GLU A 19 37.77 18.98 -27.57
CA GLU A 19 38.73 19.34 -28.61
C GLU A 19 38.61 20.82 -28.95
N ARG A 20 39.77 21.42 -29.24
CA ARG A 20 40.05 22.84 -29.47
C ARG A 20 38.95 23.59 -30.23
N VAL A 21 38.45 24.66 -29.59
CA VAL A 21 37.75 25.76 -30.28
C VAL A 21 38.81 26.74 -30.80
N ASP A 22 38.79 26.96 -32.11
CA ASP A 22 39.64 27.92 -32.81
C ASP A 22 39.33 29.36 -32.36
N GLU A 23 40.38 30.16 -32.17
CA GLU A 23 40.29 31.55 -31.71
C GLU A 23 39.76 32.46 -32.82
N SER A 24 38.49 32.83 -32.78
CA SER A 24 38.05 34.19 -33.17
C SER A 24 36.63 34.49 -32.71
N SER A 25 36.46 35.67 -32.10
CA SER A 25 35.21 36.30 -31.61
C SER A 25 34.69 35.92 -30.20
N CYS A 26 35.36 36.52 -29.21
CA CYS A 26 34.75 37.35 -28.16
C CYS A 26 33.32 37.03 -27.68
N LYS A 27 33.19 36.37 -26.52
CA LYS A 27 32.47 36.88 -25.33
C LYS A 27 32.56 35.92 -24.15
N VAL A 28 33.31 36.33 -23.14
CA VAL A 28 33.33 35.73 -21.81
C VAL A 28 31.92 35.81 -21.20
N ARG A 29 31.29 34.66 -20.93
CA ARG A 29 30.25 34.54 -19.90
C ARG A 29 30.79 33.67 -18.77
N LYS A 30 31.04 34.30 -17.63
CA LYS A 30 31.19 33.64 -16.33
C LYS A 30 29.97 32.73 -16.11
N VAL A 31 30.19 31.43 -15.96
CA VAL A 31 29.19 30.53 -15.38
C VAL A 31 29.81 29.93 -14.13
N SER A 32 29.37 30.45 -12.98
CA SER A 32 29.73 29.95 -11.66
C SER A 32 28.92 28.70 -11.33
N PHE A 33 29.61 27.66 -10.83
CA PHE A 33 29.15 26.81 -9.73
C PHE A 33 27.69 26.30 -9.83
N CYS A 34 27.39 25.42 -10.80
CA CYS A 34 26.08 24.73 -10.82
C CYS A 34 26.11 23.38 -11.56
N GLU A 35 27.09 22.51 -11.29
CA GLU A 35 27.18 21.19 -11.96
C GLU A 35 27.09 19.96 -11.04
N ARG A 36 26.67 20.13 -9.78
CA ARG A 36 26.24 18.98 -8.95
C ARG A 36 24.81 18.49 -9.25
N LYS A 37 24.08 19.14 -10.18
CA LYS A 37 22.68 18.82 -10.49
C LYS A 37 22.45 18.07 -11.80
N ALA A 38 23.43 18.02 -12.71
CA ALA A 38 23.22 17.43 -14.04
C ALA A 38 23.34 15.89 -14.07
N ILE A 39 24.16 15.30 -13.18
CA ILE A 39 24.36 13.82 -13.13
C ILE A 39 23.14 13.10 -12.52
N ARG A 40 22.22 13.81 -11.85
CA ARG A 40 21.07 13.22 -11.15
C ARG A 40 19.86 12.87 -12.02
N LYS A 41 19.92 12.97 -13.35
CA LYS A 41 18.72 12.86 -14.22
C LYS A 41 18.74 11.83 -15.35
N SER A 42 19.75 10.96 -15.43
CA SER A 42 19.67 9.74 -16.25
C SER A 42 19.48 8.54 -15.34
N SER A 43 18.24 8.29 -14.89
CA SER A 43 17.91 7.07 -14.17
C SER A 43 17.98 5.88 -15.13
N ILE A 44 19.12 5.18 -15.18
CA ILE A 44 19.24 3.92 -15.92
C ILE A 44 18.62 2.83 -15.04
N ASN A 45 17.44 2.35 -15.44
CA ASN A 45 16.78 1.21 -14.79
C ASN A 45 17.32 -0.10 -15.37
N PHE A 46 18.11 -0.84 -14.59
CA PHE A 46 18.55 -2.18 -14.96
C PHE A 46 17.47 -3.20 -14.57
N THR A 47 17.13 -4.09 -15.49
CA THR A 47 16.10 -5.13 -15.27
C THR A 47 16.68 -6.51 -14.98
N ASP A 48 18.01 -6.65 -15.01
CA ASP A 48 18.73 -7.93 -14.90
C ASP A 48 20.05 -7.77 -14.14
N ALA A 49 20.31 -8.66 -13.18
CA ALA A 49 21.56 -8.72 -12.41
C ALA A 49 22.81 -8.84 -13.30
N SER A 50 22.68 -9.48 -14.47
CA SER A 50 23.75 -9.64 -15.45
C SER A 50 24.19 -8.30 -16.05
N GLN A 51 23.25 -7.36 -16.25
CA GLN A 51 23.54 -6.04 -16.79
C GLN A 51 24.25 -5.14 -15.76
N ILE A 52 23.87 -5.26 -14.48
CA ILE A 52 24.51 -4.53 -13.37
C ILE A 52 25.94 -5.03 -13.16
N LEU A 53 26.15 -6.36 -13.18
CA LEU A 53 27.49 -6.95 -13.05
C LEU A 53 28.43 -6.50 -14.19
N LEU A 54 27.90 -6.46 -15.42
CA LEU A 54 28.64 -6.01 -16.59
C LEU A 54 29.00 -4.52 -16.48
N MET A 55 28.11 -3.69 -15.93
CA MET A 55 28.40 -2.27 -15.69
C MET A 55 29.43 -2.07 -14.58
N GLY A 56 29.35 -2.82 -13.49
CA GLY A 56 30.38 -2.82 -12.45
C GLY A 56 31.76 -3.20 -13.00
N GLN A 57 31.84 -4.23 -13.84
CA GLN A 57 33.07 -4.62 -14.54
C GLN A 57 33.57 -3.53 -15.50
N PHE A 58 32.67 -2.88 -16.24
CA PHE A 58 33.01 -1.80 -17.18
C PHE A 58 33.52 -0.54 -16.47
N ILE A 59 32.89 -0.15 -15.35
CA ILE A 59 33.32 0.99 -14.52
C ILE A 59 34.70 0.69 -13.90
N SER A 60 34.90 -0.53 -13.39
CA SER A 60 36.19 -0.97 -12.84
C SER A 60 37.29 -0.97 -13.91
N PHE A 61 36.97 -1.38 -15.15
CA PHE A 61 37.87 -1.31 -16.30
C PHE A 61 38.25 0.12 -16.69
N LEU A 62 37.28 1.05 -16.74
CA LEU A 62 37.55 2.47 -17.03
C LEU A 62 38.40 3.14 -15.94
N ALA A 63 38.19 2.79 -14.67
CA ALA A 63 39.02 3.25 -13.56
C ALA A 63 40.45 2.68 -13.64
N TYR A 64 40.60 1.45 -14.13
CA TYR A 64 41.89 0.81 -14.36
C TYR A 64 42.67 1.45 -15.52
N GLU A 65 42.05 1.64 -16.70
CA GLU A 65 42.71 2.30 -17.85
C GLU A 65 43.09 3.75 -17.54
N SER A 66 42.26 4.47 -16.78
CA SER A 66 42.58 5.85 -16.35
C SER A 66 43.82 5.93 -15.46
N ASN A 67 44.13 4.85 -14.73
CA ASN A 67 45.35 4.73 -13.94
C ASN A 67 46.55 4.26 -14.77
N ASP A 68 46.34 3.44 -15.80
CA ASP A 68 47.41 2.89 -16.65
C ASP A 68 47.96 3.93 -17.65
N ILE A 69 47.14 4.89 -18.10
CA ILE A 69 47.58 6.01 -18.97
C ILE A 69 48.68 6.88 -18.30
N ARG A 70 48.90 6.75 -16.98
CA ARG A 70 50.01 7.42 -16.27
C ARG A 70 51.35 6.68 -16.32
N SER A 71 51.40 5.42 -16.75
CA SER A 71 52.66 4.65 -16.73
C SER A 71 53.54 4.85 -17.97
N GLU A 72 53.01 5.38 -19.08
CA GLU A 72 53.71 5.42 -20.38
C GLU A 72 54.20 6.80 -20.88
N THR A 73 54.17 7.88 -20.09
CA THR A 73 54.66 9.19 -20.56
C THR A 73 55.71 9.84 -19.67
N LEU A 74 56.84 9.16 -19.46
CA LEU A 74 58.06 9.81 -18.96
C LEU A 74 59.33 9.19 -19.57
N THR A 75 59.77 9.68 -20.73
CA THR A 75 61.20 9.69 -21.10
C THR A 75 61.57 10.92 -21.93
N ASP A 76 62.48 11.71 -21.36
CA ASP A 76 63.55 12.53 -21.96
C ASP A 76 63.34 13.95 -22.55
N SER A 77 63.77 14.90 -21.70
CA SER A 77 64.81 15.94 -21.93
C SER A 77 64.41 17.38 -22.37
N PRO A 78 65.22 18.40 -21.96
CA PRO A 78 64.69 19.68 -21.46
C PRO A 78 65.10 20.90 -22.29
N LEU A 79 64.27 21.94 -22.33
CA LEU A 79 64.74 23.32 -22.50
C LEU A 79 63.72 24.36 -22.01
N SER A 80 64.28 25.41 -21.40
CA SER A 80 63.72 26.62 -20.78
C SER A 80 62.41 27.16 -21.40
N THR A 81 61.49 27.79 -20.66
CA THR A 81 61.68 29.02 -19.85
C THR A 81 60.50 29.22 -18.90
N SER A 82 60.78 29.95 -17.83
CA SER A 82 59.90 30.44 -16.77
C SER A 82 58.55 31.02 -17.23
N LEU A 83 57.48 30.60 -16.55
CA LEU A 83 56.34 31.42 -16.11
C LEU A 83 55.57 30.58 -15.08
N GLU A 84 55.53 31.03 -13.82
CA GLU A 84 54.66 30.44 -12.81
C GLU A 84 53.19 30.56 -13.27
N PRO A 85 52.41 29.48 -13.35
CA PRO A 85 50.97 29.60 -13.53
C PRO A 85 50.30 29.85 -12.17
N PRO A 86 49.15 30.57 -12.16
CA PRO A 86 48.42 30.87 -10.94
C PRO A 86 47.97 29.56 -10.27
N GLN A 87 48.03 29.52 -8.94
CA GLN A 87 47.43 28.47 -8.10
C GLN A 87 45.90 28.47 -8.27
N PHE A 88 45.41 28.00 -9.41
CA PHE A 88 44.07 27.45 -9.49
C PHE A 88 44.19 25.99 -9.08
N SER A 89 43.62 25.69 -7.92
CA SER A 89 43.34 24.36 -7.43
C SER A 89 42.56 23.58 -8.51
N MET A 90 43.29 22.94 -9.43
CA MET A 90 42.81 21.77 -10.16
C MET A 90 42.52 20.73 -9.08
N PHE A 91 41.29 20.72 -8.56
CA PHE A 91 40.75 19.47 -8.03
C PHE A 91 40.91 18.46 -9.16
N LYS A 92 41.83 17.52 -8.95
CA LYS A 92 42.35 16.69 -10.03
C LYS A 92 41.17 15.97 -10.66
N ALA A 93 41.02 16.06 -11.98
CA ALA A 93 39.97 15.34 -12.70
C ALA A 93 39.90 13.84 -12.31
N THR A 94 41.03 13.26 -11.90
CA THR A 94 41.12 11.91 -11.33
C THR A 94 40.39 11.72 -10.01
N GLU A 95 40.37 12.71 -9.11
CA GLU A 95 39.59 12.64 -7.86
C GLU A 95 38.09 12.73 -8.13
N ILE A 96 37.68 13.54 -9.12
CA ILE A 96 36.28 13.65 -9.55
C ILE A 96 35.82 12.35 -10.24
N ALA A 97 36.66 11.77 -11.10
CA ALA A 97 36.37 10.50 -11.77
C ALA A 97 36.32 9.33 -10.78
N ALA A 98 37.26 9.26 -9.83
CA ALA A 98 37.26 8.24 -8.78
C ALA A 98 36.03 8.36 -7.86
N ALA A 99 35.63 9.58 -7.51
CA ALA A 99 34.40 9.81 -6.74
C ALA A 99 33.14 9.41 -7.52
N ALA A 100 33.08 9.69 -8.84
CA ALA A 100 31.97 9.29 -9.69
C ALA A 100 31.90 7.75 -9.85
N ALA A 101 33.03 7.08 -10.05
CA ALA A 101 33.11 5.62 -10.13
C ALA A 101 32.69 4.96 -8.81
N ALA A 102 33.17 5.45 -7.67
CA ALA A 102 32.78 4.96 -6.35
C ALA A 102 31.28 5.15 -6.08
N CYS A 103 30.69 6.28 -6.49
CA CYS A 103 29.24 6.49 -6.42
C CYS A 103 28.48 5.49 -7.30
N ALA A 104 28.91 5.27 -8.55
CA ALA A 104 28.25 4.35 -9.46
C ALA A 104 28.37 2.88 -9.01
N GLU A 105 29.51 2.49 -8.43
CA GLU A 105 29.72 1.17 -7.83
C GLU A 105 28.82 0.96 -6.61
N ALA A 106 28.71 1.97 -5.74
CA ALA A 106 27.78 1.94 -4.60
C ALA A 106 26.32 1.84 -5.05
N GLU A 107 25.91 2.60 -6.07
CA GLU A 107 24.57 2.54 -6.67
C GLU A 107 24.30 1.15 -7.28
N CYS A 108 25.26 0.55 -7.99
CA CYS A 108 25.12 -0.80 -8.52
C CYS A 108 24.98 -1.84 -7.41
N TYR A 109 25.79 -1.75 -6.35
CA TYR A 109 25.71 -2.69 -5.22
C TYR A 109 24.37 -2.58 -4.49
N GLU A 110 23.87 -1.36 -4.28
CA GLU A 110 22.57 -1.10 -3.67
C GLU A 110 21.43 -1.66 -4.53
N GLN A 111 21.49 -1.49 -5.85
CA GLN A 111 20.53 -2.11 -6.77
C GLN A 111 20.58 -3.65 -6.74
N LEU A 112 21.77 -4.23 -6.62
CA LEU A 112 21.96 -5.68 -6.57
C LEU A 112 21.40 -6.27 -5.27
N GLU A 113 21.59 -5.59 -4.14
CA GLU A 113 20.97 -5.96 -2.86
C GLU A 113 19.44 -5.83 -2.91
N GLN A 114 18.90 -4.78 -3.54
CA GLN A 114 17.46 -4.64 -3.74
C GLN A 114 16.89 -5.77 -4.63
N LEU A 115 17.60 -6.16 -5.69
CA LEU A 115 17.20 -7.27 -6.54
C LEU A 115 17.12 -8.57 -5.75
N LYS A 116 18.16 -8.91 -4.98
CA LYS A 116 18.18 -10.10 -4.11
C LYS A 116 16.99 -10.13 -3.15
N LYS A 117 16.68 -8.99 -2.50
CA LYS A 117 15.52 -8.89 -1.61
C LYS A 117 14.21 -9.19 -2.32
N THR A 118 14.10 -8.84 -3.59
CA THR A 118 12.86 -9.03 -4.36
C THR A 118 12.74 -10.35 -5.12
N GLU A 119 13.71 -11.27 -5.00
CA GLU A 119 13.69 -12.60 -5.64
C GLU A 119 12.53 -13.50 -5.18
N VAL A 120 11.93 -13.19 -4.03
CA VAL A 120 10.74 -13.87 -3.50
C VAL A 120 9.45 -13.52 -4.27
N VAL A 121 9.40 -12.39 -4.97
CA VAL A 121 8.20 -11.90 -5.66
C VAL A 121 7.76 -12.84 -6.80
N PRO A 122 8.65 -13.29 -7.71
CA PRO A 122 8.28 -14.27 -8.74
C PRO A 122 7.62 -15.54 -8.19
N LEU A 123 8.09 -16.06 -7.05
CA LEU A 123 7.53 -17.27 -6.44
C LEU A 123 6.10 -17.04 -5.93
N LEU A 124 5.83 -15.90 -5.31
CA LEU A 124 4.48 -15.55 -4.88
C LEU A 124 3.54 -15.34 -6.07
N MET A 125 4.02 -14.68 -7.13
CA MET A 125 3.24 -14.48 -8.35
C MET A 125 2.93 -15.79 -9.05
N GLU A 126 3.89 -16.73 -9.11
CA GLU A 126 3.65 -18.08 -9.63
C GLU A 126 2.58 -18.80 -8.81
N TRP A 127 2.64 -18.68 -7.48
CA TRP A 127 1.62 -19.25 -6.60
C TRP A 127 0.24 -18.63 -6.86
N PHE A 128 0.12 -17.31 -7.03
CA PHE A 128 -1.16 -16.66 -7.38
C PHE A 128 -1.75 -17.22 -8.68
N VAL A 129 -0.94 -17.32 -9.74
CA VAL A 129 -1.40 -17.78 -11.07
C VAL A 129 -1.84 -19.25 -11.05
N GLN A 130 -1.34 -20.05 -10.11
CA GLN A 130 -1.74 -21.44 -9.94
C GLN A 130 -3.10 -21.61 -9.22
N GLN A 131 -3.58 -20.59 -8.50
CA GLN A 131 -4.85 -20.67 -7.78
C GLN A 131 -6.02 -20.23 -8.68
N GLN A 132 -7.00 -21.11 -8.88
CA GLN A 132 -8.19 -20.80 -9.70
C GLN A 132 -9.09 -19.71 -9.09
N GLN A 133 -9.02 -19.52 -7.77
CA GLN A 133 -9.84 -18.55 -7.04
C GLN A 133 -9.18 -17.16 -6.95
N ILE A 134 -7.98 -16.99 -7.51
CA ILE A 134 -7.26 -15.73 -7.50
C ILE A 134 -7.22 -15.18 -8.92
N ILE A 135 -7.71 -13.95 -9.10
CA ILE A 135 -7.55 -13.21 -10.36
C ILE A 135 -6.57 -12.07 -10.12
N CYS A 136 -5.54 -12.00 -10.95
CA CYS A 136 -4.63 -10.86 -11.04
C CYS A 136 -4.76 -10.28 -12.45
N ALA A 137 -5.54 -9.21 -12.62
CA ALA A 137 -5.81 -8.63 -13.94
C ALA A 137 -4.54 -8.13 -14.63
N ASN A 138 -3.60 -7.56 -13.86
CA ASN A 138 -2.30 -7.12 -14.35
C ASN A 138 -1.15 -7.68 -13.48
N PRO A 139 -0.72 -8.94 -13.70
CA PRO A 139 0.31 -9.58 -12.90
C PRO A 139 1.64 -8.82 -12.89
N THR A 140 1.97 -8.14 -13.98
CA THR A 140 3.20 -7.32 -14.10
C THR A 140 3.18 -6.14 -13.15
N GLU A 141 2.04 -5.45 -13.07
CA GLU A 141 1.86 -4.31 -12.15
C GLU A 141 1.80 -4.76 -10.69
N VAL A 142 1.08 -5.85 -10.40
CA VAL A 142 1.07 -6.47 -9.07
C VAL A 142 2.50 -6.80 -8.63
N ALA A 143 3.28 -7.47 -9.47
CA ALA A 143 4.67 -7.78 -9.18
C ALA A 143 5.50 -6.52 -8.94
N ALA A 144 5.32 -5.46 -9.75
CA ALA A 144 6.04 -4.20 -9.56
C ALA A 144 5.70 -3.51 -8.22
N LYS A 145 4.42 -3.53 -7.80
CA LYS A 145 3.99 -3.04 -6.49
C LYS A 145 4.63 -3.86 -5.37
N LEU A 146 4.54 -5.19 -5.44
CA LEU A 146 5.13 -6.09 -4.45
C LEU A 146 6.64 -5.89 -4.31
N ARG A 147 7.39 -5.73 -5.40
CA ARG A 147 8.85 -5.44 -5.33
C ARG A 147 9.14 -4.17 -4.53
N LYS A 148 8.39 -3.09 -4.76
CA LYS A 148 8.55 -1.84 -4.00
C LYS A 148 8.19 -2.01 -2.53
N MET A 149 7.16 -2.81 -2.23
CA MET A 149 6.76 -3.10 -0.85
C MET A 149 7.81 -3.91 -0.10
N VAL A 150 8.32 -4.98 -0.72
CA VAL A 150 9.41 -5.80 -0.19
C VAL A 150 10.69 -4.99 0.01
N ALA A 151 11.08 -4.16 -0.96
CA ALA A 151 12.20 -3.23 -0.84
C ALA A 151 12.04 -2.26 0.35
N GLY A 152 10.81 -1.80 0.61
CA GLY A 152 10.49 -0.91 1.72
C GLY A 152 10.43 -1.60 3.09
N GLY A 153 10.02 -2.86 3.13
CA GLY A 153 9.88 -3.67 4.34
C GLY A 153 8.74 -3.20 5.26
N ALA A 154 8.56 -3.90 6.38
CA ALA A 154 7.52 -3.64 7.39
C ALA A 154 7.43 -2.16 7.79
N ARG A 155 8.60 -1.52 8.01
CA ARG A 155 8.73 -0.12 8.47
C ARG A 155 8.12 0.92 7.52
N LYS A 156 7.89 0.57 6.26
CA LYS A 156 7.22 1.44 5.29
C LYS A 156 5.81 1.00 4.96
N THR A 157 5.31 -0.06 5.57
CA THR A 157 4.02 -0.68 5.24
C THR A 157 2.96 -0.37 6.30
N VAL A 158 1.73 -0.17 5.83
CA VAL A 158 0.50 -0.10 6.62
C VAL A 158 -0.56 -0.96 5.92
N VAL A 159 -1.39 -1.61 6.73
CA VAL A 159 -2.58 -2.34 6.25
C VAL A 159 -3.80 -1.48 6.53
N ILE A 160 -4.63 -1.26 5.52
CA ILE A 160 -5.95 -0.63 5.66
C ILE A 160 -6.97 -1.67 5.23
N SER A 161 -7.91 -2.01 6.12
CA SER A 161 -8.85 -3.09 5.89
C SER A 161 -10.26 -2.65 6.24
N ASP A 162 -11.24 -3.05 5.43
CA ASP A 162 -12.60 -3.18 5.93
C ASP A 162 -12.69 -4.34 6.96
N PHE A 163 -13.77 -4.42 7.72
CA PHE A 163 -14.03 -5.50 8.66
C PHE A 163 -15.08 -6.49 8.16
N ASP A 164 -16.27 -6.02 7.81
CA ASP A 164 -17.43 -6.89 7.55
C ASP A 164 -17.24 -7.60 6.22
N TYR A 165 -17.17 -8.94 6.22
CA TYR A 165 -16.91 -9.78 5.04
C TYR A 165 -15.52 -9.66 4.40
N THR A 166 -14.67 -8.79 4.95
CA THR A 166 -13.24 -8.68 4.64
C THR A 166 -12.37 -9.37 5.69
N LEU A 167 -12.40 -8.92 6.95
CA LEU A 167 -11.74 -9.65 8.06
C LEU A 167 -12.67 -10.72 8.64
N SER A 168 -13.97 -10.46 8.66
CA SER A 168 -14.99 -11.46 8.98
C SER A 168 -15.40 -12.26 7.74
N ARG A 169 -15.91 -13.48 7.94
CA ARG A 169 -16.39 -14.35 6.88
C ARG A 169 -17.75 -13.89 6.36
N PHE A 170 -17.95 -14.04 5.05
CA PHE A 170 -19.23 -13.79 4.40
C PHE A 170 -20.29 -14.86 4.70
N ALA A 171 -19.91 -16.13 4.58
CA ALA A 171 -20.79 -17.27 4.78
C ALA A 171 -20.08 -18.38 5.57
N ASN A 172 -20.86 -19.24 6.20
CA ASN A 172 -20.36 -20.47 6.82
C ASN A 172 -20.15 -21.57 5.78
N GLU A 173 -19.70 -22.74 6.25
CA GLU A 173 -19.42 -23.93 5.42
C GLU A 173 -20.67 -24.47 4.70
N LYS A 174 -21.87 -24.08 5.15
CA LYS A 174 -23.15 -24.44 4.53
C LYS A 174 -23.64 -23.41 3.50
N GLY A 175 -22.89 -22.32 3.29
CA GLY A 175 -23.29 -21.20 2.44
C GLY A 175 -24.31 -20.25 3.08
N GLU A 176 -24.57 -20.39 4.38
CA GLU A 176 -25.46 -19.47 5.10
C GLU A 176 -24.68 -18.19 5.44
N ARG A 177 -25.29 -17.05 5.15
CA ARG A 177 -24.68 -15.74 5.41
C ARG A 177 -24.47 -15.50 6.91
N LEU A 178 -23.29 -14.99 7.26
CA LEU A 178 -22.90 -14.65 8.62
C LEU A 178 -23.25 -13.20 8.97
N SER A 179 -23.19 -12.86 10.26
CA SER A 179 -23.55 -11.54 10.75
C SER A 179 -22.50 -10.49 10.33
N THR A 180 -22.96 -9.29 9.96
CA THR A 180 -22.14 -8.07 10.01
C THR A 180 -22.18 -7.46 11.41
N THR A 181 -21.40 -6.42 11.65
CA THR A 181 -21.48 -5.60 12.86
C THR A 181 -22.90 -5.08 13.13
N HIS A 182 -23.61 -4.51 12.15
CA HIS A 182 -25.04 -4.16 12.31
C HIS A 182 -25.93 -5.40 12.47
N GLY A 183 -25.60 -6.51 11.81
CA GLY A 183 -26.33 -7.77 11.89
C GLY A 183 -26.34 -8.43 13.27
N VAL A 184 -25.51 -7.96 14.20
CA VAL A 184 -25.55 -8.35 15.62
C VAL A 184 -26.90 -8.01 16.26
N PHE A 185 -27.57 -6.96 15.81
CA PHE A 185 -28.87 -6.55 16.35
C PHE A 185 -30.04 -7.37 15.79
N ASP A 186 -29.93 -7.92 14.57
CA ASP A 186 -31.05 -8.60 13.87
C ASP A 186 -31.71 -9.68 14.76
N ASP A 187 -30.96 -10.73 15.12
CA ASP A 187 -31.50 -11.87 15.87
C ASP A 187 -31.63 -11.57 17.37
N ASN A 188 -30.72 -10.76 17.92
CA ASN A 188 -30.70 -10.46 19.35
C ASN A 188 -31.85 -9.54 19.77
N VAL A 189 -32.09 -8.47 19.01
CA VAL A 189 -33.19 -7.55 19.29
C VAL A 189 -34.53 -8.21 18.99
N MET A 190 -34.62 -9.06 17.96
CA MET A 190 -35.85 -9.82 17.69
C MET A 190 -36.30 -10.67 18.90
N ARG A 191 -35.37 -11.24 19.66
CA ARG A 191 -35.72 -12.00 20.87
C ARG A 191 -36.09 -11.12 22.06
N LEU A 192 -35.44 -9.98 22.23
CA LEU A 192 -35.65 -9.09 23.37
C LEU A 192 -36.87 -8.19 23.20
N ASN A 193 -37.04 -7.63 22.01
CA ASN A 193 -38.10 -6.71 21.63
C ASN A 193 -38.52 -6.99 20.18
N PRO A 194 -39.46 -7.93 19.94
CA PRO A 194 -39.86 -8.35 18.60
C PRO A 194 -40.36 -7.20 17.71
N ALA A 195 -41.02 -6.20 18.30
CA ALA A 195 -41.50 -5.03 17.56
C ALA A 195 -40.34 -4.16 17.04
N LEU A 196 -39.28 -4.00 17.82
CA LEU A 196 -38.07 -3.30 17.38
C LEU A 196 -37.25 -4.15 16.41
N GLY A 197 -37.12 -5.46 16.68
CA GLY A 197 -36.44 -6.39 15.78
C GLY A 197 -37.05 -6.40 14.38
N GLN A 198 -38.39 -6.36 14.29
CA GLN A 198 -39.08 -6.27 13.00
C GLN A 198 -38.73 -4.99 12.23
N GLN A 199 -38.51 -3.87 12.91
CA GLN A 199 -38.10 -2.62 12.25
C GLN A 199 -36.71 -2.74 11.61
N PHE A 200 -35.74 -3.41 12.25
CA PHE A 200 -34.44 -3.69 11.65
C PHE A 200 -34.56 -4.60 10.42
N VAL A 201 -35.38 -5.65 10.50
CA VAL A 201 -35.68 -6.55 9.37
C VAL A 201 -36.30 -5.79 8.20
N ASP A 202 -37.27 -4.92 8.46
CA ASP A 202 -37.95 -4.12 7.44
C ASP A 202 -37.00 -3.12 6.76
N LEU A 203 -36.12 -2.48 7.54
CA LEU A 203 -35.07 -1.61 7.00
C LEU A 203 -34.14 -2.40 6.07
N LYS A 204 -33.64 -3.56 6.51
CA LYS A 204 -32.77 -4.42 5.71
C LYS A 204 -33.45 -4.87 4.42
N ASN A 205 -34.68 -5.38 4.50
CA ASN A 205 -35.44 -5.83 3.33
C ASN A 205 -35.66 -4.73 2.30
N LYS A 206 -35.80 -3.47 2.75
CA LYS A 206 -35.98 -2.32 1.87
C LYS A 206 -34.69 -1.85 1.22
N TYR A 207 -33.62 -1.69 1.99
CA TYR A 207 -32.42 -0.98 1.55
C TYR A 207 -31.34 -1.91 1.00
N TYR A 208 -31.28 -3.15 1.45
CA TYR A 208 -30.29 -4.13 0.97
C TYR A 208 -30.37 -4.35 -0.55
N PRO A 209 -31.56 -4.53 -1.18
CA PRO A 209 -31.64 -4.66 -2.64
C PRO A 209 -31.21 -3.39 -3.39
N ILE A 210 -31.29 -2.22 -2.75
CA ILE A 210 -30.90 -0.93 -3.35
C ILE A 210 -29.37 -0.80 -3.37
N GLU A 211 -28.71 -1.16 -2.26
CA GLU A 211 -27.24 -1.14 -2.15
C GLU A 211 -26.57 -1.92 -3.28
N PHE A 212 -27.07 -3.14 -3.54
CA PHE A 212 -26.54 -4.04 -4.55
C PHE A 212 -27.23 -3.93 -5.91
N CYS A 213 -28.09 -2.92 -6.12
CA CYS A 213 -28.79 -2.75 -7.40
C CYS A 213 -27.78 -2.42 -8.52
N PRO A 214 -27.68 -3.22 -9.60
CA PRO A 214 -26.72 -2.96 -10.68
C PRO A 214 -27.16 -1.83 -11.62
N ILE A 215 -28.41 -1.35 -11.49
CA ILE A 215 -29.00 -0.32 -12.36
C ILE A 215 -28.73 1.08 -11.81
N LEU A 216 -28.73 1.24 -10.49
CA LEU A 216 -28.57 2.54 -9.84
C LEU A 216 -27.09 2.95 -9.78
N THR A 217 -26.81 4.23 -10.02
CA THR A 217 -25.47 4.78 -9.85
C THR A 217 -25.12 4.90 -8.36
N GLN A 218 -23.84 5.11 -8.06
CA GLN A 218 -23.40 5.38 -6.70
C GLN A 218 -24.06 6.64 -6.14
N GLU A 219 -24.18 7.73 -6.93
CA GLU A 219 -24.84 8.96 -6.46
C GLU A 219 -26.31 8.74 -6.12
N GLU A 220 -27.00 7.90 -6.88
CA GLU A 220 -28.40 7.55 -6.60
C GLU A 220 -28.56 6.71 -5.34
N LYS A 221 -27.58 5.84 -5.02
CA LYS A 221 -27.61 4.98 -3.84
C LYS A 221 -27.26 5.70 -2.55
N ILE A 222 -26.40 6.72 -2.59
CA ILE A 222 -25.89 7.42 -1.39
C ILE A 222 -27.02 7.88 -0.43
N PRO A 223 -28.05 8.62 -0.88
CA PRO A 223 -29.13 9.08 0.02
C PRO A 223 -29.93 7.94 0.65
N HIS A 224 -30.01 6.78 -0.02
CA HIS A 224 -30.65 5.60 0.54
C HIS A 224 -29.82 4.98 1.66
N MET A 225 -28.49 4.92 1.50
CA MET A 225 -27.59 4.40 2.53
C MET A 225 -27.54 5.33 3.74
N GLU A 226 -27.45 6.65 3.53
CA GLU A 226 -27.52 7.63 4.63
C GLU A 226 -28.81 7.46 5.45
N LYS A 227 -29.95 7.32 4.75
CA LYS A 227 -31.23 7.10 5.42
C LYS A 227 -31.30 5.75 6.14
N TRP A 228 -30.77 4.69 5.55
CA TRP A 228 -30.77 3.37 6.17
C TRP A 228 -29.94 3.35 7.45
N TRP A 229 -28.67 3.76 7.38
CA TRP A 229 -27.78 3.81 8.54
C TRP A 229 -28.32 4.77 9.59
N GLY A 230 -28.71 5.99 9.21
CA GLY A 230 -29.24 6.97 10.16
C GLY A 230 -30.51 6.49 10.88
N THR A 231 -31.41 5.78 10.18
CA THR A 231 -32.59 5.20 10.83
C THR A 231 -32.20 4.04 11.75
N SER A 232 -31.30 3.15 11.30
CA SER A 232 -30.80 2.02 12.10
C SER A 232 -30.13 2.49 13.39
N HIS A 233 -29.23 3.48 13.29
CA HIS A 233 -28.57 4.12 14.43
C HIS A 233 -29.56 4.79 15.38
N SER A 234 -30.58 5.47 14.85
CA SER A 234 -31.64 6.08 15.66
C SER A 234 -32.43 5.03 16.45
N LEU A 235 -32.72 3.86 15.87
CA LEU A 235 -33.38 2.76 16.57
C LEU A 235 -32.55 2.26 17.76
N ILE A 236 -31.23 2.10 17.56
CA ILE A 236 -30.29 1.66 18.62
C ILE A 236 -30.26 2.68 19.77
N VAL A 237 -30.12 3.98 19.43
CA VAL A 237 -30.06 5.06 20.43
C VAL A 237 -31.38 5.23 21.19
N ASN A 238 -32.52 5.16 20.48
CA ASN A 238 -33.83 5.33 21.11
C ASN A 238 -34.17 4.21 22.10
N GLU A 239 -33.75 2.97 21.81
CA GLU A 239 -33.92 1.85 22.73
C GLU A 239 -32.97 1.92 23.94
N LYS A 240 -31.88 2.71 23.85
CA LYS A 240 -30.89 2.90 24.92
C LYS A 240 -30.27 1.58 25.38
N PHE A 241 -29.82 0.75 24.44
CA PHE A 241 -29.09 -0.47 24.78
C PHE A 241 -27.89 -0.14 25.68
N SER A 242 -27.71 -0.91 26.75
CA SER A 242 -26.51 -0.75 27.60
C SER A 242 -25.28 -1.34 26.92
N LYS A 243 -24.10 -0.83 27.29
CA LYS A 243 -22.82 -1.38 26.88
C LYS A 243 -22.75 -2.90 27.05
N ASN A 244 -23.07 -3.39 28.26
CA ASN A 244 -23.10 -4.82 28.57
C ASN A 244 -24.06 -5.61 27.67
N THR A 245 -25.23 -5.05 27.36
CA THR A 245 -26.19 -5.68 26.44
C THR A 245 -25.60 -5.84 25.03
N ILE A 246 -24.89 -4.82 24.54
CA ILE A 246 -24.25 -4.86 23.22
C ILE A 246 -23.11 -5.89 23.23
N GLU A 247 -22.28 -5.92 24.26
CA GLU A 247 -21.23 -6.95 24.42
C GLU A 247 -21.81 -8.37 24.41
N ASP A 248 -22.94 -8.59 25.08
CA ASP A 248 -23.66 -9.86 25.06
C ASP A 248 -24.21 -10.19 23.66
N PHE A 249 -24.68 -9.19 22.91
CA PHE A 249 -25.10 -9.41 21.53
C PHE A 249 -23.94 -9.87 20.67
N VAL A 250 -22.75 -9.27 20.82
CA VAL A 250 -21.53 -9.68 20.09
C VAL A 250 -21.20 -11.13 20.41
N ARG A 251 -21.22 -11.50 21.71
CA ARG A 251 -20.94 -12.88 22.16
C ARG A 251 -21.90 -13.92 21.57
N GLN A 252 -23.16 -13.52 21.34
CA GLN A 252 -24.22 -14.37 20.81
C GLN A 252 -24.38 -14.27 19.29
N SER A 253 -23.60 -13.39 18.65
CA SER A 253 -23.68 -13.15 17.20
C SER A 253 -23.08 -14.31 16.40
N ARG A 254 -23.36 -14.30 15.09
CA ARG A 254 -22.73 -15.21 14.12
C ARG A 254 -21.57 -14.54 13.39
N ILE A 255 -20.91 -13.54 13.99
CA ILE A 255 -19.68 -13.00 13.42
C ILE A 255 -18.58 -14.05 13.60
N VAL A 256 -17.90 -14.38 12.51
CA VAL A 256 -16.77 -15.32 12.51
C VAL A 256 -15.64 -14.69 11.70
N PHE A 257 -14.41 -14.80 12.18
CA PHE A 257 -13.24 -14.39 11.42
C PHE A 257 -13.04 -15.24 10.17
N LYS A 258 -12.42 -14.66 9.14
CA LYS A 258 -11.76 -15.45 8.09
C LYS A 258 -10.66 -16.33 8.69
N ASP A 259 -10.39 -17.46 8.07
CA ASP A 259 -9.33 -18.35 8.53
C ASP A 259 -7.99 -17.63 8.47
N GLY A 260 -7.21 -17.77 9.54
CA GLY A 260 -5.93 -17.07 9.70
C GLY A 260 -6.05 -15.60 10.10
N ALA A 261 -7.25 -15.04 10.32
CA ALA A 261 -7.36 -13.62 10.67
C ALA A 261 -6.74 -13.27 12.03
N GLU A 262 -6.87 -14.14 13.03
CA GLU A 262 -6.24 -13.93 14.34
C GLU A 262 -4.72 -13.88 14.21
N ASP A 263 -4.13 -14.86 13.51
CA ASP A 263 -2.70 -14.92 13.24
C ASP A 263 -2.22 -13.72 12.42
N PHE A 264 -3.00 -13.29 11.43
CA PHE A 264 -2.70 -12.12 10.61
C PHE A 264 -2.62 -10.85 11.43
N ILE A 265 -3.64 -10.56 12.24
CA ILE A 265 -3.67 -9.36 13.07
C ILE A 265 -2.51 -9.39 14.08
N GLN A 266 -2.24 -10.54 14.72
CA GLN A 266 -1.12 -10.68 15.64
C GLN A 266 0.24 -10.54 14.95
N SER A 267 0.38 -11.06 13.73
CA SER A 267 1.59 -10.92 12.91
C SER A 267 1.86 -9.45 12.58
N LEU A 268 0.84 -8.66 12.25
CA LEU A 268 0.99 -7.22 12.03
C LEU A 268 1.52 -6.51 13.29
N ASP A 269 0.99 -6.84 14.48
CA ASP A 269 1.45 -6.24 15.74
C ASP A 269 2.90 -6.62 16.05
N ALA A 270 3.26 -7.90 15.87
CA ALA A 270 4.62 -8.40 16.08
C ALA A 270 5.66 -7.70 15.20
N HIS A 271 5.28 -7.32 13.97
CA HIS A 271 6.14 -6.61 13.02
C HIS A 271 5.96 -5.09 13.07
N ASN A 272 5.16 -4.56 14.00
CA ASN A 272 4.85 -3.14 14.13
C ASN A 272 4.38 -2.53 12.80
N ILE A 273 3.51 -3.25 12.09
CA ILE A 273 2.82 -2.78 10.88
C ILE A 273 1.46 -2.24 11.33
N PRO A 274 1.15 -0.95 11.18
CA PRO A 274 -0.15 -0.42 11.60
C PRO A 274 -1.29 -1.10 10.83
N LEU A 275 -2.35 -1.47 11.54
CA LEU A 275 -3.60 -1.97 10.99
C LEU A 275 -4.67 -0.89 11.19
N VAL A 276 -5.20 -0.35 10.10
CA VAL A 276 -6.33 0.58 10.12
C VAL A 276 -7.57 -0.19 9.72
N ILE A 277 -8.48 -0.39 10.67
CA ILE A 277 -9.80 -0.97 10.39
C ILE A 277 -10.74 0.19 10.03
N PHE A 278 -11.00 0.36 8.73
CA PHE A 278 -11.89 1.39 8.20
C PHE A 278 -13.23 0.78 7.76
N SER A 279 -14.20 0.78 8.67
CA SER A 279 -15.47 0.08 8.50
C SER A 279 -16.67 1.04 8.50
N ALA A 280 -17.59 0.82 7.57
CA ALA A 280 -18.93 1.44 7.58
C ALA A 280 -19.88 0.78 8.60
N GLY A 281 -19.41 -0.26 9.29
CA GLY A 281 -20.09 -0.94 10.38
C GLY A 281 -20.14 -0.12 11.67
N ILE A 282 -20.25 -0.84 12.79
CA ILE A 282 -20.26 -0.25 14.14
C ILE A 282 -18.94 -0.59 14.85
N GLY A 283 -18.11 0.41 15.12
CA GLY A 283 -16.76 0.21 15.63
C GLY A 283 -16.69 -0.45 17.00
N ASN A 284 -17.59 -0.12 17.94
CA ASN A 284 -17.61 -0.77 19.25
C ASN A 284 -17.87 -2.28 19.16
N ILE A 285 -18.66 -2.71 18.17
CA ILE A 285 -18.91 -4.14 17.95
C ILE A 285 -17.62 -4.83 17.48
N ILE A 286 -16.84 -4.17 16.63
CA ILE A 286 -15.54 -4.65 16.19
C ILE A 286 -14.57 -4.73 17.38
N GLU A 287 -14.52 -3.69 18.22
CA GLU A 287 -13.69 -3.66 19.44
C GLU A 287 -14.03 -4.84 20.37
N TYR A 288 -15.30 -5.00 20.74
CA TYR A 288 -15.73 -6.11 21.60
C TYR A 288 -15.46 -7.47 20.95
N PHE A 289 -15.65 -7.59 19.64
CA PHE A 289 -15.37 -8.84 18.93
C PHE A 289 -13.87 -9.18 18.97
N LEU A 290 -13.00 -8.20 18.71
CA LEU A 290 -11.55 -8.36 18.78
C LEU A 290 -11.09 -8.71 20.20
N GLU A 291 -11.58 -8.02 21.22
CA GLU A 291 -11.26 -8.34 22.61
C GLU A 291 -11.70 -9.76 22.99
N GLN A 292 -12.90 -10.18 22.58
CA GLN A 292 -13.41 -11.52 22.86
C GLN A 292 -12.63 -12.62 22.15
N LYS A 293 -12.08 -12.36 20.96
CA LYS A 293 -11.33 -13.35 20.17
C LYS A 293 -9.83 -13.37 20.49
N LEU A 294 -9.22 -12.21 20.62
CA LEU A 294 -7.77 -12.06 20.79
C LEU A 294 -7.36 -11.88 22.27
N GLY A 295 -8.32 -11.66 23.18
CA GLY A 295 -8.09 -11.36 24.59
C GLY A 295 -7.73 -9.91 24.89
N ALA A 296 -7.19 -9.18 23.90
CA ALA A 296 -6.96 -7.75 23.92
C ALA A 296 -6.85 -7.21 22.48
N ILE A 297 -7.18 -5.94 22.28
CA ILE A 297 -6.95 -5.27 20.99
C ILE A 297 -5.45 -5.01 20.82
N PRO A 298 -4.84 -5.42 19.68
CA PRO A 298 -3.43 -5.17 19.41
C PRO A 298 -3.12 -3.67 19.28
N ARG A 299 -1.94 -3.25 19.78
CA ARG A 299 -1.59 -1.83 19.95
C ARG A 299 -1.37 -1.10 18.64
N ASN A 300 -1.02 -1.82 17.59
CA ASN A 300 -0.87 -1.31 16.23
C ASN A 300 -2.21 -1.08 15.50
N THR A 301 -3.36 -1.30 16.15
CA THR A 301 -4.68 -1.23 15.51
C THR A 301 -5.34 0.13 15.75
N HIS A 302 -5.83 0.75 14.68
CA HIS A 302 -6.60 2.00 14.69
C HIS A 302 -7.96 1.80 14.04
N PHE A 303 -9.01 2.36 14.62
CA PHE A 303 -10.38 2.19 14.13
C PHE A 303 -10.90 3.49 13.52
N ILE A 304 -11.47 3.39 12.33
CA ILE A 304 -12.22 4.46 11.66
C ILE A 304 -13.59 3.87 11.34
N SER A 305 -14.58 4.12 12.20
CA SER A 305 -15.91 3.53 12.07
C SER A 305 -16.99 4.34 12.79
N ASN A 306 -18.25 3.93 12.70
CA ASN A 306 -19.33 4.55 13.45
C ASN A 306 -19.29 4.07 14.91
N MET A 307 -18.91 4.95 15.82
CA MET A 307 -18.82 4.65 17.25
C MET A 307 -20.12 5.01 17.95
N ILE A 308 -20.68 4.07 18.72
CA ILE A 308 -21.73 4.34 19.69
C ILE A 308 -21.11 5.15 20.83
N LEU A 309 -21.73 6.28 21.14
CA LEU A 309 -21.40 7.10 22.30
C LEU A 309 -22.34 6.70 23.44
N PHE A 310 -21.74 6.47 24.60
CA PHE A 310 -22.44 6.06 25.81
C PHE A 310 -22.56 7.24 26.78
N ASP A 311 -23.70 7.35 27.47
CA ASP A 311 -23.88 8.30 28.56
C ASP A 311 -23.23 7.83 29.88
N GLU A 312 -23.41 8.60 30.95
CA GLU A 312 -22.86 8.30 32.29
C GLU A 312 -23.39 6.98 32.89
N GLU A 313 -24.52 6.46 32.39
CA GLU A 313 -25.13 5.20 32.81
C GLU A 313 -24.75 4.03 31.87
N GLU A 314 -23.77 4.23 31.00
CA GLU A 314 -23.33 3.29 29.97
C GLU A 314 -24.45 2.87 29.00
N LYS A 315 -25.37 3.80 28.68
CA LYS A 315 -26.45 3.60 27.71
C LYS A 315 -26.12 4.29 26.39
N ALA A 316 -26.41 3.64 25.27
CA ALA A 316 -26.24 4.22 23.95
C ALA A 316 -27.08 5.50 23.82
N CYS A 317 -26.42 6.63 23.56
CA CYS A 317 -27.06 7.94 23.53
C CYS A 317 -26.85 8.70 22.21
N ALA A 318 -25.82 8.36 21.44
CA ALA A 318 -25.56 8.92 20.11
C ALA A 318 -24.63 8.01 19.29
N PHE A 319 -24.39 8.38 18.03
CA PHE A 319 -23.29 7.86 17.22
C PHE A 319 -22.30 8.98 16.90
N SER A 320 -21.04 8.63 16.70
CA SER A 320 -19.99 9.56 16.26
C SER A 320 -20.26 10.11 14.86
N GLU A 321 -19.86 11.36 14.62
CA GLU A 321 -20.00 12.03 13.33
C GLU A 321 -18.62 12.24 12.65
N PRO A 322 -18.50 12.06 11.33
CA PRO A 322 -19.60 11.92 10.37
C PRO A 322 -20.05 10.46 10.25
N LEU A 323 -21.30 10.26 9.83
CA LEU A 323 -21.78 8.93 9.42
C LEU A 323 -20.86 8.34 8.33
N ILE A 324 -20.40 7.11 8.55
CA ILE A 324 -19.66 6.31 7.58
C ILE A 324 -20.60 5.22 7.05
N HIS A 325 -20.88 5.25 5.75
CA HIS A 325 -21.63 4.22 5.02
C HIS A 325 -20.80 3.69 3.85
N THR A 326 -21.31 2.65 3.16
CA THR A 326 -20.59 1.90 2.11
C THR A 326 -19.98 2.78 1.01
N PHE A 327 -20.51 3.99 0.74
CA PHE A 327 -20.09 4.84 -0.38
C PHE A 327 -19.35 6.12 0.03
N CYS A 328 -19.05 6.33 1.32
CA CYS A 328 -18.37 7.54 1.80
C CYS A 328 -17.04 7.27 2.52
N LYS A 329 -16.44 6.09 2.31
CA LYS A 329 -15.10 5.75 2.80
C LYS A 329 -14.03 6.44 1.95
N ASN A 330 -13.83 7.74 2.18
CA ASN A 330 -12.92 8.57 1.40
C ASN A 330 -12.18 9.60 2.27
N SER A 331 -11.41 10.47 1.62
CA SER A 331 -10.56 11.48 2.25
C SER A 331 -11.27 12.40 3.24
N SER A 332 -12.57 12.64 3.08
CA SER A 332 -13.33 13.50 3.99
C SER A 332 -13.38 12.95 5.43
N VAL A 333 -13.40 11.62 5.57
CA VAL A 333 -13.37 10.95 6.88
C VAL A 333 -11.93 10.93 7.42
N ILE A 334 -10.96 10.64 6.55
CA ILE A 334 -9.52 10.57 6.89
C ILE A 334 -8.99 11.92 7.40
N GLN A 335 -9.49 13.06 6.89
CA GLN A 335 -9.06 14.38 7.37
C GLN A 335 -9.29 14.60 8.87
N LYS A 336 -10.30 13.97 9.47
CA LYS A 336 -10.51 14.05 10.93
C LYS A 336 -9.48 13.27 11.73
N GLU A 337 -8.78 12.32 11.09
CA GLU A 337 -7.77 11.44 11.67
C GLU A 337 -6.34 11.96 11.45
N THR A 338 -6.17 13.27 11.20
CA THR A 338 -4.88 13.89 10.84
C THR A 338 -3.77 13.55 11.85
N SER A 339 -4.07 13.49 13.15
CA SER A 339 -3.08 13.13 14.18
C SER A 339 -2.54 11.71 14.00
N PHE A 340 -3.42 10.72 13.76
CA PHE A 340 -3.01 9.35 13.50
C PHE A 340 -2.18 9.23 12.22
N PHE A 341 -2.61 9.88 11.14
CA PHE A 341 -1.86 9.87 9.89
C PHE A 341 -0.49 10.55 9.99
N HIS A 342 -0.31 11.52 10.89
CA HIS A 342 1.00 12.05 11.23
C HIS A 342 1.89 11.05 11.99
N GLU A 343 1.32 10.20 12.86
CA GLU A 343 2.08 9.17 13.58
C GLU A 343 2.60 8.07 12.66
N ILE A 344 1.81 7.69 11.65
CA ILE A 344 2.22 6.72 10.64
C ILE A 344 2.91 7.37 9.43
N ASN A 345 3.37 8.61 9.56
CA ASN A 345 4.12 9.31 8.53
C ASN A 345 5.39 8.51 8.17
N GLY A 346 5.58 8.22 6.89
CA GLY A 346 6.64 7.33 6.39
C GLY A 346 6.20 5.89 6.10
N ARG A 347 4.98 5.48 6.52
CA ARG A 347 4.33 4.24 6.03
C ARG A 347 3.74 4.48 4.64
N VAL A 348 4.61 4.53 3.63
CA VAL A 348 4.27 4.90 2.25
C VAL A 348 3.65 3.78 1.42
N ASN A 349 3.84 2.52 1.82
CA ASN A 349 3.31 1.34 1.16
C ASN A 349 1.98 0.92 1.81
N VAL A 350 0.95 0.67 1.00
CA VAL A 350 -0.40 0.36 1.51
C VAL A 350 -0.86 -0.99 1.00
N ILE A 351 -1.21 -1.89 1.91
CA ILE A 351 -2.01 -3.08 1.58
C ILE A 351 -3.45 -2.73 1.92
N LEU A 352 -4.31 -2.66 0.92
CA LEU A 352 -5.73 -2.35 1.07
C LEU A 352 -6.54 -3.63 0.91
N LEU A 353 -7.33 -3.99 1.93
CA LEU A 353 -8.22 -5.15 1.92
C LEU A 353 -9.68 -4.66 1.96
N GLY A 354 -10.52 -5.16 1.06
CA GLY A 354 -11.94 -4.79 1.03
C GLY A 354 -12.77 -5.83 0.30
N ASP A 355 -14.09 -5.77 0.46
CA ASP A 355 -15.05 -6.67 -0.19
C ASP A 355 -16.09 -5.90 -1.01
N SER A 356 -16.01 -4.57 -1.07
CA SER A 356 -16.96 -3.72 -1.77
C SER A 356 -16.28 -2.69 -2.68
N MET A 357 -17.05 -2.05 -3.56
CA MET A 357 -16.57 -0.93 -4.38
C MET A 357 -16.28 0.33 -3.57
N GLY A 358 -16.85 0.44 -2.37
CA GLY A 358 -16.59 1.56 -1.47
C GLY A 358 -15.18 1.57 -0.88
N ASP A 359 -14.59 0.37 -0.77
CA ASP A 359 -13.33 0.17 -0.05
C ASP A 359 -12.11 0.60 -0.88
N ILE A 360 -12.23 0.66 -2.21
CA ILE A 360 -11.12 1.01 -3.10
C ILE A 360 -10.57 2.42 -2.88
N HIS A 361 -11.29 3.26 -2.11
CA HIS A 361 -10.93 4.64 -1.81
C HIS A 361 -10.50 4.86 -0.35
N MET A 362 -10.34 3.79 0.45
CA MET A 362 -9.86 3.90 1.82
C MET A 362 -8.41 4.41 1.93
N ASP A 363 -7.64 4.39 0.83
CA ASP A 363 -6.30 4.98 0.73
C ASP A 363 -6.31 6.47 0.35
N VAL A 364 -7.44 6.99 -0.16
CA VAL A 364 -7.57 8.37 -0.64
C VAL A 364 -7.59 9.34 0.54
N GLY A 365 -6.53 10.13 0.69
CA GLY A 365 -6.38 11.10 1.78
C GLY A 365 -5.09 10.93 2.56
N VAL A 366 -4.31 9.89 2.29
CA VAL A 366 -2.97 9.78 2.87
C VAL A 366 -1.91 10.29 1.89
N GLU A 367 -1.15 11.30 2.32
CA GLU A 367 -0.01 11.82 1.55
C GLU A 367 1.10 10.77 1.44
N ARG A 368 1.27 10.17 0.26
CA ARG A 368 2.19 9.03 0.07
C ARG A 368 2.85 9.02 -1.30
N ASP A 369 4.12 8.58 -1.32
CA ASP A 369 4.93 8.35 -2.52
C ASP A 369 5.06 6.86 -2.91
N GLY A 370 4.45 5.95 -2.14
CA GLY A 370 4.55 4.49 -2.31
C GLY A 370 3.32 3.87 -2.99
N PRO A 371 3.40 2.58 -3.39
CA PRO A 371 2.27 1.88 -4.01
C PRO A 371 1.16 1.53 -3.01
N THR A 372 -0.07 1.53 -3.51
CA THR A 372 -1.21 0.80 -2.92
C THR A 372 -1.41 -0.50 -3.69
N LEU A 373 -1.43 -1.62 -2.97
CA LEU A 373 -1.85 -2.93 -3.48
C LEU A 373 -3.26 -3.22 -2.95
N LYS A 374 -4.24 -3.31 -3.84
CA LYS A 374 -5.66 -3.52 -3.50
C LYS A 374 -6.04 -4.98 -3.66
N VAL A 375 -6.46 -5.62 -2.58
CA VAL A 375 -6.94 -7.01 -2.54
C VAL A 375 -8.44 -7.01 -2.25
N GLY A 376 -9.22 -7.50 -3.20
CA GLY A 376 -10.68 -7.51 -3.16
C GLY A 376 -11.25 -8.91 -2.89
N TYR A 377 -12.06 -9.07 -1.87
CA TYR A 377 -12.80 -10.30 -1.60
C TYR A 377 -14.14 -10.29 -2.35
N TYR A 378 -14.21 -11.02 -3.46
CA TYR A 378 -15.45 -11.16 -4.23
C TYR A 378 -16.35 -12.21 -3.60
N ASN A 379 -17.36 -11.75 -2.85
CA ASN A 379 -18.38 -12.59 -2.21
C ASN A 379 -19.68 -12.70 -3.04
N GLY A 380 -19.72 -12.12 -4.24
CA GLY A 380 -20.90 -12.00 -5.09
C GLY A 380 -21.24 -13.27 -5.90
N SER A 381 -22.34 -13.23 -6.65
CA SER A 381 -22.71 -14.34 -7.54
C SER A 381 -21.73 -14.45 -8.72
N LEU A 382 -21.36 -15.68 -9.11
CA LEU A 382 -20.55 -15.92 -10.31
C LEU A 382 -21.37 -15.85 -11.60
N ASP A 383 -22.70 -15.84 -11.50
CA ASP A 383 -23.59 -15.66 -12.65
C ASP A 383 -23.59 -14.20 -13.14
N ASP A 384 -23.28 -13.25 -12.25
CA ASP A 384 -23.13 -11.84 -12.58
C ASP A 384 -21.68 -11.54 -13.00
N THR A 385 -21.41 -11.79 -14.27
CA THR A 385 -20.07 -11.56 -14.85
C THR A 385 -19.70 -10.07 -14.91
N ALA A 386 -20.68 -9.16 -14.89
CA ALA A 386 -20.41 -7.73 -14.93
C ALA A 386 -19.85 -7.24 -13.58
N ALA A 387 -20.41 -7.73 -12.47
CA ALA A 387 -19.89 -7.43 -11.14
C ALA A 387 -18.45 -7.93 -10.99
N LEU A 388 -18.17 -9.22 -11.29
CA LEU A 388 -16.81 -9.76 -11.18
C LEU A 388 -15.81 -9.00 -12.05
N LYS A 389 -16.17 -8.69 -13.30
CA LYS A 389 -15.32 -7.90 -14.19
C LYS A 389 -15.01 -6.51 -13.61
N HIS A 390 -15.98 -5.88 -12.95
CA HIS A 390 -15.73 -4.60 -12.30
C HIS A 390 -14.72 -4.72 -11.16
N TYR A 391 -14.73 -5.81 -10.38
CA TYR A 391 -13.68 -6.09 -9.39
C TYR A 391 -12.30 -6.20 -10.04
N GLU A 392 -12.18 -6.91 -11.16
CA GLU A 392 -10.91 -7.03 -11.90
C GLU A 392 -10.37 -5.68 -12.40
N GLU A 393 -11.24 -4.72 -12.65
CA GLU A 393 -10.87 -3.37 -13.09
C GLU A 393 -10.38 -2.47 -11.95
N VAL A 394 -10.88 -2.66 -10.72
CA VAL A 394 -10.60 -1.75 -9.58
C VAL A 394 -9.65 -2.34 -8.52
N TYR A 395 -9.56 -3.67 -8.43
CA TYR A 395 -8.66 -4.37 -7.51
C TYR A 395 -7.48 -4.98 -8.26
N ASP A 396 -6.30 -4.96 -7.62
CA ASP A 396 -5.08 -5.56 -8.18
C ASP A 396 -5.15 -7.09 -8.13
N ILE A 397 -5.71 -7.60 -7.03
CA ILE A 397 -5.89 -9.03 -6.75
C ILE A 397 -7.35 -9.23 -6.32
N VAL A 398 -8.08 -10.12 -6.99
CA VAL A 398 -9.46 -10.49 -6.64
C VAL A 398 -9.47 -11.92 -6.14
N LEU A 399 -10.08 -12.14 -4.96
CA LEU A 399 -10.21 -13.42 -4.29
C LEU A 399 -11.66 -13.87 -4.35
N ILE A 400 -11.94 -14.91 -5.13
CA ILE A 400 -13.29 -15.41 -5.37
C ILE A 400 -13.71 -16.36 -4.25
N HIS A 401 -14.71 -15.95 -3.46
CA HIS A 401 -15.28 -16.75 -2.37
C HIS A 401 -14.23 -17.29 -1.37
N ASP A 402 -13.10 -16.59 -1.22
CA ASP A 402 -12.01 -17.00 -0.33
C ASP A 402 -12.39 -16.76 1.14
N PRO A 403 -12.51 -17.81 1.97
CA PRO A 403 -12.84 -17.68 3.39
C PRO A 403 -11.62 -17.40 4.28
N THR A 404 -10.43 -17.17 3.71
CA THR A 404 -9.14 -17.07 4.42
C THR A 404 -8.48 -15.69 4.28
N LEU A 405 -7.46 -15.43 5.09
CA LEU A 405 -6.50 -14.33 4.90
C LEU A 405 -5.13 -14.81 4.38
N ASP A 406 -5.03 -16.01 3.80
CA ASP A 406 -3.75 -16.61 3.40
C ASP A 406 -2.98 -15.74 2.41
N VAL A 407 -3.68 -15.12 1.46
CA VAL A 407 -3.07 -14.21 0.47
C VAL A 407 -2.47 -12.99 1.16
N ALA A 408 -3.23 -12.33 2.04
CA ALA A 408 -2.77 -11.17 2.79
C ALA A 408 -1.58 -11.53 3.70
N GLN A 409 -1.65 -12.68 4.38
CA GLN A 409 -0.57 -13.19 5.22
C GLN A 409 0.70 -13.42 4.41
N LYS A 410 0.62 -14.12 3.27
CA LYS A 410 1.78 -14.37 2.41
C LYS A 410 2.43 -13.09 1.90
N ILE A 411 1.64 -12.07 1.58
CA ILE A 411 2.17 -10.75 1.19
C ILE A 411 2.94 -10.12 2.34
N VAL A 412 2.39 -10.13 3.55
CA VAL A 412 3.05 -9.59 4.76
C VAL A 412 4.32 -10.38 5.09
N ASP A 413 4.28 -11.70 5.09
CA ASP A 413 5.43 -12.57 5.35
C ASP A 413 6.55 -12.31 4.35
N MET A 414 6.23 -12.12 3.08
CA MET A 414 7.20 -11.78 2.04
C MET A 414 7.84 -10.40 2.25
N ILE A 415 7.06 -9.41 2.70
CA ILE A 415 7.58 -8.09 3.06
C ILE A 415 8.52 -8.17 4.26
N ASN A 416 8.28 -9.11 5.18
CA ASN A 416 9.05 -9.31 6.40
C ASN A 416 10.28 -10.21 6.21
N SER A 417 10.25 -11.19 5.31
CA SER A 417 11.32 -12.21 5.17
C SER A 417 12.65 -11.70 4.62
N THR A 418 12.73 -10.42 4.25
CA THR A 418 13.85 -9.79 3.54
C THR A 418 14.54 -8.69 4.34
N HIS A 419 14.14 -8.49 5.61
CA HIS A 419 14.69 -7.53 6.57
C HIS A 419 14.75 -8.13 7.98
#